data_AF-A0A0Q9QKM1-F1
#
_entry.id   AF-A0A0Q9QKM1-F1
#
_cell.length_a   1.000
_cell.length_b   1.000
_cell.length_c   1.000
_cell.angle_alpha   90.00
_cell.angle_beta   90.00
_cell.angle_gamma   90.00
#
_symmetry.space_group_name_H-M   'P 1'
#
loop_
_entity.id
_entity.type
_entity.pdbx_description
1 polymer ?
#
loop_
_entity_poly.entity_id
_entity_poly.type
_entity_poly.pdbx_seq_one_letter_code
_entity_poly.pdbx_strand_id
1 'polypeptide(L)'
;MAVIGYARVSTSDQSLDAQEAQLRAAGCEVLYSDVMTGTKASRPEWDACRKALRTGDTLVITRLDRAGRSLKHLIEISEELTLKGVTLKVL
;
A
#
# COMPACT_ATOMS: atom_id res chain seq x y z
N MET A 1 16.70 -4.86 -2.75
CA MET A 1 15.52 -4.11 -3.21
C MET A 1 14.35 -5.04 -3.07
N ALA A 2 13.50 -4.82 -2.07
CA ALA A 2 12.27 -5.58 -1.90
C ALA A 2 11.11 -4.83 -2.56
N VAL A 3 10.18 -5.60 -3.12
CA VAL A 3 8.93 -5.07 -3.66
C VAL A 3 7.83 -5.37 -2.65
N ILE A 4 7.28 -4.33 -2.04
CA ILE A 4 6.25 -4.44 -1.02
C ILE A 4 4.93 -3.98 -1.62
N GLY A 5 3.91 -4.82 -1.59
CA GLY A 5 2.57 -4.50 -2.03
C GLY A 5 1.67 -4.08 -0.88
N TYR A 6 0.82 -3.08 -1.10
CA TYR A 6 -0.23 -2.70 -0.15
C TYR A 6 -1.61 -2.70 -0.80
N ALA A 7 -2.54 -3.44 -0.19
CA ALA A 7 -3.93 -3.59 -0.60
C ALA A 7 -4.89 -3.05 0.47
N ARG A 8 -6.06 -2.56 0.06
CA ARG A 8 -7.11 -2.11 0.98
C ARG A 8 -8.50 -2.45 0.46
N VAL A 9 -9.30 -3.11 1.30
CA VAL A 9 -10.68 -3.47 0.98
C VAL A 9 -11.67 -3.05 2.07
N SER A 10 -12.91 -2.82 1.64
CA SER A 10 -14.01 -2.41 2.54
C SER A 10 -14.88 -3.59 3.00
N THR A 11 -14.71 -4.75 2.38
CA THR A 11 -15.38 -6.02 2.69
C THR A 11 -14.51 -7.18 2.19
N SER A 12 -14.44 -8.26 2.96
CA SER A 12 -13.34 -9.22 2.94
C SER A 12 -13.37 -10.28 1.84
N ASP A 13 -14.36 -10.32 0.94
CA ASP A 13 -14.66 -11.59 0.26
C ASP A 13 -14.02 -11.77 -1.13
N GLN A 14 -14.17 -10.80 -2.05
CA GLN A 14 -13.67 -10.97 -3.44
C GLN A 14 -12.70 -9.89 -3.90
N SER A 15 -12.77 -8.70 -3.30
CA SER A 15 -11.92 -7.57 -3.73
C SER A 15 -10.49 -7.65 -3.21
N LEU A 16 -10.23 -8.48 -2.19
CA LEU A 16 -8.91 -8.61 -1.58
C LEU A 16 -8.04 -9.55 -2.39
N ASP A 17 -8.54 -10.76 -2.66
CA ASP A 17 -7.86 -11.77 -3.46
C ASP A 17 -7.46 -11.22 -4.84
N ALA A 18 -8.36 -10.48 -5.51
CA ALA A 18 -8.05 -9.81 -6.76
C ALA A 18 -6.91 -8.78 -6.64
N GLN A 19 -6.87 -7.99 -5.55
CA GLN A 19 -5.78 -7.04 -5.32
C GLN A 19 -4.46 -7.74 -4.98
N GLU A 20 -4.50 -8.77 -4.14
CA GLU A 20 -3.33 -9.57 -3.80
C GLU A 20 -2.76 -10.26 -5.04
N ALA A 21 -3.61 -10.82 -5.90
CA ALA A 21 -3.21 -11.43 -7.16
C ALA A 21 -2.53 -10.42 -8.08
N GLN A 22 -3.07 -9.19 -8.21
CA GLN A 22 -2.43 -8.12 -8.97
C GLN A 22 -1.06 -7.72 -8.38
N LEU A 23 -0.97 -7.60 -7.06
CA LEU A 23 0.29 -7.24 -6.39
C LEU A 23 1.34 -8.36 -6.53
N ARG A 24 0.95 -9.63 -6.38
CA ARG A 24 1.84 -10.78 -6.65
C ARG A 24 2.29 -10.80 -8.12
N ALA A 25 1.38 -10.56 -9.05
CA ALA A 25 1.71 -10.48 -10.48
C ALA A 25 2.68 -9.31 -10.78
N ALA A 26 2.64 -8.24 -9.98
CA ALA A 26 3.59 -7.14 -10.07
C ALA A 26 4.95 -7.43 -9.42
N GLY A 27 5.15 -8.62 -8.86
CA GLY A 27 6.39 -9.06 -8.22
C GLY A 27 6.53 -8.68 -6.76
N CYS A 28 5.43 -8.36 -6.06
CA CYS A 28 5.47 -8.06 -4.63
C CYS A 28 5.78 -9.32 -3.82
N GLU A 29 6.89 -9.30 -3.08
CA GLU A 29 7.29 -10.39 -2.17
C GLU A 29 6.58 -10.30 -0.82
N VAL A 30 6.34 -9.07 -0.34
CA VAL A 30 5.66 -8.81 0.93
C VAL A 30 4.36 -8.08 0.63
N LEU A 31 3.26 -8.53 1.22
CA LEU A 31 1.92 -7.96 1.02
C LEU A 31 1.34 -7.53 2.36
N TYR A 32 0.90 -6.29 2.43
CA TYR A 32 0.16 -5.72 3.55
C TYR A 32 -1.27 -5.43 3.13
N SER A 33 -2.25 -5.90 3.89
CA SER A 33 -3.66 -5.78 3.52
C SER A 33 -4.51 -5.26 4.66
N ASP A 34 -5.05 -4.05 4.50
CA ASP A 34 -6.00 -3.49 5.45
C ASP A 34 -7.45 -3.86 5.07
N VAL A 35 -8.13 -4.57 5.96
CA VAL A 35 -9.57 -4.91 5.85
C VAL A 35 -10.37 -3.99 6.74
N MET A 36 -11.12 -3.06 6.15
CA MET A 36 -11.84 -2.01 6.87
C MET A 36 -13.36 -2.17 6.70
N THR A 37 -14.01 -2.81 7.65
CA THR A 37 -15.48 -2.86 7.73
C THR A 37 -16.00 -1.61 8.46
N GLY A 38 -16.78 -0.77 7.76
CA GLY A 38 -17.35 0.45 8.34
C GLY A 38 -16.38 1.64 8.43
N THR A 39 -16.75 2.67 9.20
CA THR A 39 -16.04 3.98 9.25
C THR A 39 -14.73 3.96 10.06
N LYS A 40 -14.35 2.82 10.65
CA LYS A 40 -13.20 2.74 11.56
C LYS A 40 -11.90 2.95 10.79
N ALA A 41 -11.22 4.05 11.09
CA ALA A 41 -10.08 4.59 10.36
C ALA A 41 -8.73 3.92 10.62
N SER A 42 -8.68 2.82 11.39
CA SER A 42 -7.40 2.23 11.79
C SER A 42 -6.75 1.53 10.59
N ARG A 43 -5.47 1.84 10.36
CA ARG A 43 -4.64 1.26 9.28
C ARG A 43 -3.36 0.66 9.87
N PRO A 44 -3.45 -0.39 10.70
CA PRO A 44 -2.27 -1.02 11.31
C PRO A 44 -1.31 -1.57 10.24
N GLU A 45 -1.84 -2.14 9.16
CA GLU A 45 -1.01 -2.76 8.11
C GLU A 45 -0.30 -1.71 7.25
N TRP A 46 -0.94 -0.56 6.99
CA TRP A 46 -0.26 0.58 6.36
C TRP A 46 0.94 1.08 7.19
N ASP A 47 0.78 1.17 8.51
CA ASP A 47 1.85 1.62 9.40
C ASP A 47 3.00 0.60 9.47
N ALA A 48 2.65 -0.70 9.53
CA ALA A 48 3.62 -1.78 9.44
C ALA A 48 4.37 -1.76 8.10
N CYS A 49 3.66 -1.59 6.99
CA CYS A 49 4.25 -1.43 5.66
C CYS A 49 5.24 -0.26 5.63
N ARG A 50 4.87 0.91 6.16
CA ARG A 50 5.74 2.10 6.21
C ARG A 50 6.99 1.92 7.06
N LYS A 51 6.92 1.06 8.08
CA LYS A 51 8.07 0.68 8.92
C LYS A 51 8.95 -0.38 8.28
N ALA A 52 8.37 -1.27 7.46
CA ALA A 52 9.10 -2.32 6.76
C ALA A 52 9.91 -1.76 5.57
N LEU A 53 9.43 -0.70 4.92
CA LEU A 53 10.09 -0.06 3.79
C LEU A 53 11.46 0.53 4.19
N ARG A 54 12.49 0.14 3.45
CA ARG A 54 13.87 0.64 3.56
C ARG A 54 14.27 1.38 2.28
N THR A 55 15.37 2.11 2.37
CA THR A 55 15.95 2.82 1.23
C THR A 55 16.27 1.85 0.09
N GLY A 56 15.79 2.16 -1.11
CA GLY A 56 15.92 1.34 -2.32
C GLY A 56 14.77 0.34 -2.53
N ASP A 57 13.80 0.25 -1.61
CA ASP A 57 12.62 -0.59 -1.81
C ASP A 57 11.59 0.07 -2.73
N THR A 58 10.63 -0.74 -3.21
CA THR A 58 9.51 -0.26 -4.03
C THR A 58 8.19 -0.59 -3.35
N LEU A 59 7.39 0.43 -3.06
CA LEU A 59 6.01 0.27 -2.60
C LEU A 59 5.09 0.21 -3.82
N VAL A 60 4.39 -0.91 -4.00
CA VAL A 60 3.39 -1.11 -5.05
C VAL A 60 2.00 -1.02 -4.45
N ILE A 61 1.15 -0.19 -5.05
CA ILE A 61 -0.26 -0.08 -4.67
C ILE A 61 -1.15 -0.34 -5.88
N THR A 62 -2.33 -0.92 -5.65
CA THR A 62 -3.26 -1.20 -6.75
C THR A 62 -3.97 0.05 -7.26
N ARG A 63 -4.20 1.04 -6.39
CA ARG A 63 -4.87 2.32 -6.74
C ARG A 63 -4.42 3.43 -5.82
N LEU A 64 -4.27 4.65 -6.35
CA LEU A 64 -3.87 5.84 -5.57
C LEU A 64 -4.81 6.13 -4.38
N ASP A 65 -6.14 6.04 -4.57
CA ASP A 65 -7.13 6.23 -3.49
C ASP A 65 -6.91 5.29 -2.29
N ARG A 66 -6.22 4.16 -2.49
CA ARG A 66 -5.95 3.18 -1.42
C ARG A 66 -4.86 3.66 -0.48
N ALA A 67 -3.91 4.49 -0.95
CA ALA A 67 -2.86 5.09 -0.14
C ALA A 67 -3.36 6.33 0.63
N GLY A 68 -3.93 7.32 -0.07
CA GLY A 68 -4.32 8.61 0.51
C GLY A 68 -5.82 8.88 0.40
N ARG A 69 -6.39 9.55 1.41
CA ARG A 69 -7.82 9.99 1.41
C ARG A 69 -8.04 11.33 0.70
N SER A 70 -6.96 12.00 0.33
CA SER A 70 -6.97 13.32 -0.30
C SER A 70 -5.66 13.52 -1.07
N LEU A 71 -5.67 14.41 -2.06
CA LEU A 71 -4.47 14.76 -2.83
C LEU A 71 -3.30 15.18 -1.92
N LYS A 72 -3.58 16.01 -0.91
CA LYS A 72 -2.58 16.44 0.07
C LYS A 72 -1.91 15.25 0.78
N HIS A 73 -2.71 14.28 1.22
CA HIS A 73 -2.19 13.09 1.89
C HIS A 73 -1.36 12.21 0.93
N LEU A 74 -1.72 12.16 -0.36
CA LEU A 74 -0.92 11.46 -1.37
C LEU A 74 0.45 12.13 -1.57
N ILE A 75 0.47 13.47 -1.59
CA ILE A 75 1.71 14.25 -1.70
C ILE A 75 2.59 13.96 -0.48
N GLU A 76 2.04 14.04 0.74
CA GLU A 76 2.80 13.75 1.96
C GLU A 76 3.40 12.33 1.97
N ILE A 77 2.63 11.33 1.53
CA ILE A 77 3.12 9.94 1.40
C ILE A 77 4.24 9.88 0.35
N SER A 78 4.05 10.50 -0.81
CA SER A 78 5.05 10.51 -1.88
C SER A 78 6.35 11.17 -1.44
N GLU A 79 6.27 12.30 -0.73
CA GLU A 79 7.44 13.00 -0.20
C GLU A 79 8.15 12.16 0.86
N GLU A 80 7.42 11.53 1.78
CA GLU A 80 8.02 10.63 2.77
C GLU A 80 8.75 9.46 2.11
N LEU A 81 8.12 8.82 1.13
CA LEU A 81 8.73 7.70 0.41
C LEU A 81 9.99 8.16 -0.33
N THR A 82 9.93 9.33 -0.97
CA THR A 82 11.07 9.93 -1.66
C THR A 82 12.21 10.23 -0.69
N LEU A 83 11.91 10.80 0.48
CA LEU A 83 12.90 11.09 1.53
C LEU A 83 13.53 9.80 2.09
N LYS A 84 12.75 8.71 2.19
CA LYS A 84 13.27 7.39 2.57
C LYS A 84 14.05 6.72 1.43
N GLY A 85 14.01 7.25 0.21
CA GLY A 85 14.59 6.64 -1.00
C GLY A 85 13.82 5.41 -1.47
N VAL A 86 12.52 5.38 -1.24
CA VAL A 86 11.59 4.32 -1.66
C VAL A 86 10.86 4.76 -2.93
N THR A 87 10.72 3.86 -3.89
CA THR A 87 9.97 4.11 -5.13
C THR A 87 8.49 3.77 -4.94
N LEU A 88 7.57 4.68 -5.29
CA LEU A 88 6.14 4.38 -5.32
C LEU A 88 5.73 3.94 -6.73
N LYS A 89 5.08 2.79 -6.86
CA LYS A 89 4.54 2.25 -8.11
C LYS A 89 3.04 1.99 -7.96
N VAL A 90 2.27 2.38 -8.96
CA VAL A 90 0.81 2.16 -9.02
C VAL A 90 0.51 1.22 -10.19
N LEU A 91 -0.37 0.24 -9.96
CA LEU A 91 -0.85 -0.70 -10.99
C LEU A 91 -2.11 -0.21 -11.70
#